data_AF-A0A7V0ZNJ1-F1
#
_entry.id   AF-A0A7V0ZNJ1-F1
#
_cell.length_a   1.000
_cell.length_b   1.000
_cell.length_c   1.000
_cell.angle_alpha   90.00
_cell.angle_beta   90.00
_cell.angle_gamma   90.00
#
_symmetry.space_group_name_H-M   'P 1'
#
loop_
_entity.id
_entity.type
_entity.pdbx_description
1 polymer ?
#
loop_
_entity_poly.entity_id
_entity_poly.type
_entity_poly.pdbx_seq_one_letter_code
_entity_poly.pdbx_strand_id
1 'polypeptide(L)'
;MATASSAALRNSLYAWRWYGLAVVLILLDQYTKGLASGALEYGRPVRIFPWFNLTLQHNTGAAFSFLSDAGGWQRYFFSVVALGISVALVVRLYTVPRG
;
A
#
# COMPACT_ATOMS: atom_id res chain seq x y z
N MET A 1 8.43 9.40 35.83
CA MET A 1 8.21 10.09 34.54
C MET A 1 9.45 9.83 33.69
N ALA A 2 9.42 8.88 32.75
CA ALA A 2 10.62 8.50 31.99
C ALA A 2 10.92 9.57 30.93
N THR A 3 12.10 10.20 31.01
CA THR A 3 12.59 11.13 29.99
C THR A 3 13.04 10.34 28.77
N ALA A 4 12.27 10.42 27.67
CA ALA A 4 12.71 9.86 26.39
C ALA A 4 14.02 10.54 25.96
N SER A 5 15.02 9.76 25.54
CA SER A 5 16.30 10.31 25.10
C SER A 5 16.11 11.24 23.88
N SER A 6 16.96 12.27 23.75
CA SER A 6 16.86 13.22 22.64
C SER A 6 16.95 12.54 21.26
N ALA A 7 17.66 11.41 21.17
CA ALA A 7 17.72 10.57 19.98
C ALA A 7 16.38 9.87 19.68
N ALA A 8 15.69 9.35 20.69
CA ALA A 8 14.37 8.73 20.53
C ALA A 8 13.31 9.75 20.07
N LEU A 9 13.34 10.96 20.63
CA LEU A 9 12.45 12.06 20.20
C LEU A 9 12.72 12.50 18.76
N ARG A 10 13.99 12.68 18.38
CA ARG A 10 14.36 12.98 16.98
C ARG A 10 13.88 11.87 16.04
N ASN A 11 14.08 10.61 16.42
CA ASN A 11 13.68 9.49 15.59
C ASN A 11 12.17 9.44 15.32
N SER A 12 11.37 9.68 16.36
CA SER A 12 9.93 9.79 16.29
C SER A 12 9.48 10.92 15.35
N LEU A 13 10.04 12.13 15.49
CA LEU A 13 9.66 13.28 14.67
C LEU A 13 9.92 13.07 13.18
N TYR A 14 11.03 12.44 12.81
CA TYR A 14 11.31 12.10 11.42
C TYR A 14 10.42 10.96 10.90
N ALA A 15 10.04 9.99 11.74
CA ALA A 15 9.12 8.92 11.32
C ALA A 15 7.74 9.47 10.94
N TRP A 16 7.25 10.49 11.64
CA TRP A 16 5.96 11.13 11.33
C TRP A 16 5.86 11.69 9.91
N ARG A 17 6.97 12.22 9.35
CA ARG A 17 7.00 12.69 7.96
C ARG A 17 6.72 11.57 6.97
N TRP A 18 7.25 10.38 7.25
CA TRP A 18 7.07 9.20 6.42
C TRP A 18 5.68 8.57 6.58
N TYR A 19 5.10 8.61 7.78
CA TYR A 19 3.69 8.24 7.97
C TYR A 19 2.75 9.19 7.26
N GLY A 20 3.02 10.50 7.31
CA GLY A 20 2.29 11.49 6.53
C GLY A 20 2.34 11.19 5.03
N LEU A 21 3.53 10.89 4.50
CA LEU A 21 3.68 10.46 3.11
C LEU A 21 2.87 9.19 2.80
N ALA A 22 2.92 8.17 3.66
CA ALA A 22 2.16 6.94 3.48
C ALA A 22 0.64 7.19 3.42
N VAL A 23 0.12 8.07 4.28
CA VAL A 23 -1.31 8.46 4.25
C VAL A 23 -1.65 9.16 2.93
N VAL A 24 -0.82 10.11 2.48
CA VAL A 24 -1.02 10.78 1.18
C VAL A 24 -1.02 9.77 0.03
N LEU A 25 -0.11 8.79 0.05
CA LEU A 25 -0.06 7.74 -0.97
C LEU A 25 -1.31 6.85 -0.95
N ILE A 26 -1.82 6.48 0.22
CA ILE A 26 -3.08 5.71 0.34
C ILE A 26 -4.26 6.50 -0.24
N LEU A 27 -4.35 7.79 0.07
CA LEU A 27 -5.41 8.65 -0.46
C LEU A 27 -5.31 8.79 -1.98
N LEU A 28 -4.10 8.97 -2.51
CA LEU A 28 -3.87 9.08 -3.95
C LEU A 28 -4.17 7.76 -4.68
N ASP A 29 -3.78 6.62 -4.11
CA ASP A 29 -4.11 5.29 -4.64
C ASP A 29 -5.63 5.07 -4.71
N GLN A 30 -6.37 5.37 -3.64
CA GLN A 30 -7.82 5.23 -3.64
C GLN A 30 -8.51 6.22 -4.59
N TYR A 31 -8.03 7.47 -4.66
CA TYR A 31 -8.54 8.47 -5.59
C TYR A 31 -8.35 8.03 -7.04
N THR A 32 -7.15 7.58 -7.40
CA THR A 32 -6.85 7.11 -8.77
C THR A 32 -7.62 5.85 -9.15
N LYS A 33 -7.87 4.92 -8.21
CA LYS A 33 -8.79 3.79 -8.43
C LYS A 33 -10.23 4.23 -8.65
N GLY A 34 -10.67 5.27 -7.95
CA GLY A 34 -11.97 5.90 -8.17
C GLY A 34 -12.10 6.46 -9.58
N LEU A 35 -11.08 7.21 -10.04
CA LEU A 35 -11.01 7.71 -11.41
C LEU A 35 -11.03 6.57 -12.44
N ALA A 36 -10.22 5.52 -12.24
CA ALA A 36 -10.17 4.37 -13.14
C ALA A 36 -11.53 3.68 -13.25
N SER A 37 -12.20 3.44 -12.12
CA SER A 37 -13.53 2.80 -12.08
C SER A 37 -14.62 3.66 -12.74
N GLY A 38 -14.47 4.99 -12.75
CA GLY A 38 -15.43 5.91 -13.34
C GLY A 38 -15.16 6.26 -14.81
N ALA A 39 -13.91 6.14 -15.27
CA ALA A 39 -13.49 6.63 -16.58
C ALA A 39 -13.05 5.54 -17.58
N LEU A 40 -12.77 4.32 -17.11
CA LEU A 40 -12.30 3.23 -17.96
C LEU A 40 -13.33 2.10 -18.05
N GLU A 41 -13.43 1.51 -19.23
CA GLU A 41 -14.18 0.28 -19.45
C GLU A 41 -13.35 -0.94 -18.99
N TYR A 42 -14.00 -1.88 -18.31
CA TYR A 42 -13.33 -3.09 -17.81
C TYR A 42 -12.67 -3.89 -18.94
N GLY A 43 -11.40 -4.25 -18.76
CA GLY A 43 -10.65 -5.07 -19.70
C GLY A 43 -10.32 -4.39 -21.04
N ARG A 44 -10.70 -3.12 -21.24
CA ARG A 44 -10.43 -2.37 -22.48
C ARG A 44 -9.23 -1.44 -22.29
N PRO A 45 -8.11 -1.67 -22.99
CA PRO A 45 -6.94 -0.79 -22.87
C PRO A 45 -7.16 0.58 -23.52
N VAL A 46 -6.80 1.64 -22.79
CA VAL A 46 -6.69 3.01 -23.30
C VAL A 46 -5.21 3.34 -23.49
N ARG A 47 -4.78 3.50 -24.74
CA ARG A 47 -3.38 3.82 -25.07
C ARG A 47 -3.06 5.27 -24.73
N ILE A 48 -2.05 5.47 -23.89
CA ILE A 48 -1.52 6.81 -23.56
C ILE A 48 -0.22 7.06 -24.34
N PHE A 49 0.67 6.07 -24.39
CA PHE A 49 1.90 6.08 -25.19
C PHE A 49 2.04 4.76 -25.95
N PRO A 50 2.92 4.66 -26.97
CA PRO A 50 3.11 3.42 -27.72
C PRO A 50 3.44 2.19 -26.87
N TRP A 51 4.04 2.39 -25.70
CA TRP A 51 4.46 1.36 -24.74
C TRP A 51 3.67 1.36 -23.43
N PHE A 52 2.64 2.21 -23.29
CA PHE A 52 1.88 2.35 -22.04
C PHE A 52 0.38 2.50 -22.28
N ASN A 53 -0.40 1.60 -21.67
CA ASN A 53 -1.86 1.64 -21.66
C ASN A 53 -2.38 1.70 -20.22
N LEU A 54 -3.50 2.39 -20.04
CA LEU A 54 -4.33 2.29 -18.85
C LEU A 54 -5.45 1.27 -19.11
N THR A 55 -5.55 0.27 -18.25
CA THR A 55 -6.60 -0.77 -18.35
C THR A 55 -7.21 -0.97 -16.98
N LEU A 56 -8.53 -0.92 -16.88
CA LEU A 56 -9.23 -1.30 -15.66
C LEU A 56 -9.26 -2.82 -15.53
N GLN A 57 -8.60 -3.33 -14.49
CA GLN A 57 -8.59 -4.74 -14.14
C GLN A 57 -8.83 -4.93 -12.64
N HIS A 58 -9.68 -5.91 -12.31
CA HIS A 58 -9.93 -6.30 -10.92
C HIS A 58 -9.13 -7.56 -10.60
N ASN A 59 -8.07 -7.41 -9.79
CA ASN A 59 -7.25 -8.52 -9.37
C ASN A 59 -7.82 -9.17 -8.10
N THR A 60 -8.45 -10.34 -8.24
CA THR A 60 -8.98 -11.15 -7.12
C THR A 60 -7.94 -12.11 -6.52
N GLY A 61 -6.67 -11.98 -6.90
CA GLY A 61 -5.59 -12.89 -6.51
C GLY A 61 -5.01 -13.70 -7.68
N ALA A 62 -5.32 -13.34 -8.93
CA ALA A 62 -4.87 -14.07 -10.14
C ALA A 62 -3.34 -14.12 -10.30
N ALA A 63 -2.61 -13.20 -9.66
CA ALA A 63 -1.14 -13.20 -9.61
C ALA A 63 -0.56 -14.45 -8.92
N PHE A 64 -1.36 -15.12 -8.08
CA PHE A 64 -1.07 -16.44 -7.54
C PHE A 64 -1.94 -17.45 -8.28
N SER A 65 -1.63 -17.75 -9.54
CA SER A 65 -2.50 -18.58 -10.39
C SER A 65 -2.78 -19.98 -9.83
N PHE A 66 -1.96 -20.47 -8.89
CA PHE A 66 -2.26 -21.70 -8.14
C PHE A 66 -3.39 -21.55 -7.09
N LEU A 67 -3.71 -20.32 -6.68
CA LEU A 67 -4.78 -19.98 -5.74
C LEU A 67 -6.02 -19.37 -6.42
N SER A 68 -6.02 -19.20 -7.75
CA SER A 68 -7.17 -18.59 -8.43
C SER A 68 -8.45 -19.40 -8.22
N ASP A 69 -8.33 -20.73 -8.16
CA ASP A 69 -9.44 -21.66 -7.96
C ASP A 69 -9.68 -22.00 -6.47
N ALA A 70 -8.92 -21.41 -5.56
CA ALA A 70 -8.94 -21.75 -4.14
C ALA A 70 -10.11 -21.12 -3.37
N GLY A 71 -11.23 -20.77 -4.01
CA GLY A 71 -12.44 -20.33 -3.32
C GLY A 71 -12.37 -18.94 -2.63
N GLY A 72 -11.35 -18.14 -2.90
CA GLY A 72 -11.30 -16.71 -2.52
C GLY A 72 -10.73 -16.40 -1.13
N TRP A 73 -10.38 -17.40 -0.31
CA TRP A 73 -9.79 -17.18 1.02
C TRP A 73 -8.48 -16.40 0.97
N GLN A 74 -7.74 -16.49 -0.14
CA GLN A 74 -6.49 -15.79 -0.38
C GLN A 74 -6.62 -14.28 -0.16
N ARG A 75 -7.79 -13.69 -0.44
CA ARG A 75 -8.08 -12.27 -0.18
C ARG A 75 -7.90 -11.92 1.29
N TYR A 76 -8.49 -12.71 2.18
CA TYR A 76 -8.44 -12.46 3.61
C TYR A 76 -7.04 -12.76 4.16
N PHE A 77 -6.42 -13.85 3.72
CA PHE A 77 -5.06 -14.19 4.10
C PHE A 77 -4.07 -13.08 3.74
N PHE A 78 -4.06 -12.60 2.50
CA PHE A 78 -3.16 -11.52 2.08
C PHE A 78 -3.50 -10.20 2.78
N SER A 79 -4.76 -9.94 3.11
CA SER A 79 -5.13 -8.75 3.90
C SER A 79 -4.54 -8.80 5.30
N VAL A 80 -4.60 -9.95 5.98
CA VAL A 80 -4.01 -10.15 7.31
C VAL A 80 -2.49 -10.02 7.26
N VAL A 81 -1.85 -10.65 6.27
CA VAL A 81 -0.39 -10.56 6.08
C VAL A 81 0.03 -9.10 5.82
N ALA A 82 -0.67 -8.39 4.93
CA ALA A 82 -0.39 -6.99 4.63
C ALA A 82 -0.55 -6.11 5.87
N LEU A 83 -1.58 -6.33 6.69
CA LEU A 83 -1.78 -5.61 7.94
C LEU A 83 -0.64 -5.90 8.93
N GLY A 84 -0.26 -7.16 9.12
CA GLY A 84 0.83 -7.56 10.02
C GLY A 84 2.17 -6.94 9.62
N ILE A 85 2.51 -6.98 8.33
CA ILE A 85 3.72 -6.33 7.80
C ILE A 85 3.63 -4.81 7.98
N SER A 86 2.48 -4.19 7.72
CA SER A 86 2.30 -2.74 7.88
C SER A 86 2.54 -2.31 9.33
N VAL A 87 1.99 -3.05 10.31
CA VAL A 87 2.25 -2.80 11.74
C VAL A 87 3.72 -2.97 12.07
N ALA A 88 4.37 -4.03 11.59
CA ALA A 88 5.80 -4.25 11.80
C ALA A 88 6.65 -3.10 11.23
N LEU A 89 6.30 -2.59 10.05
CA LEU A 89 6.98 -1.46 9.42
C LEU A 89 6.76 -0.15 10.17
N VAL A 90 5.56 0.10 10.70
CA VAL A 90 5.30 1.25 11.59
C VAL A 90 6.17 1.16 12.83
N VAL A 91 6.21 0.02 13.52
CA VAL A 91 7.08 -0.12 14.70
C VAL A 91 8.56 0.05 14.32
N ARG A 92 8.99 -0.54 13.20
CA ARG A 92 10.39 -0.48 12.78
C ARG A 92 10.82 0.93 12.39
N LEU A 93 10.00 1.67 11.63
CA LEU A 93 10.33 3.03 11.21
C LEU A 93 10.42 4.01 12.37
N TYR A 94 9.63 3.76 13.43
CA TYR A 94 9.71 4.51 14.68
C TYR A 94 10.98 4.20 15.49
N THR A 95 11.43 2.94 15.49
CA THR A 95 12.48 2.45 16.39
C THR A 95 13.88 2.42 15.79
N VAL A 96 14.04 2.42 14.46
CA VAL A 96 15.34 2.32 13.80
C VAL A 96 16.24 3.52 14.15
N PRO A 97 17.42 3.29 14.76
CA PRO A 97 18.42 4.34 14.98
C PRO A 97 18.83 4.97 13.65
N ARG A 98 18.89 6.30 13.59
CA ARG A 98 19.51 7.01 12.47
C ARG A 98 20.97 7.28 12.82
N GLY A 99 21.88 6.87 11.95
CA GLY A 99 23.31 7.18 12.02
C GLY A 99 23.59 8.63 11.65
#